data_AF-A0A7V2JPN6-F1
#
_entry.id   AF-A0A7V2JPN6-F1
#
_cell.length_a   1.000
_cell.length_b   1.000
_cell.length_c   1.000
_cell.angle_alpha   90.00
_cell.angle_beta   90.00
_cell.angle_gamma   90.00
#
_symmetry.space_group_name_H-M   'P 1'
#
loop_
_entity.id
_entity.type
_entity.pdbx_description
1 polymer ?
#
loop_
_entity_poly.entity_id
_entity_poly.type
_entity_poly.pdbx_seq_one_letter_code
_entity_poly.pdbx_strand_id
1 'polypeptide(L)' 'LFPNMVVQMVAIGEESGELDAMLNKVSDFFESEVDDAVASLSSLIEPFIIVFLGIVVGGIVVAMYLPIFKIASTVG' A
#
# COMPACT_ATOMS: atom_id res chain seq x y z
N LEU A 1 -6.10 8.24 22.65
CA LEU A 1 -4.79 8.77 23.08
C LEU A 1 -4.37 9.77 22.01
N PHE A 2 -4.36 11.07 22.32
CA PHE A 2 -3.89 12.07 21.36
C PHE A 2 -2.35 12.03 21.31
N PRO A 3 -1.73 12.06 20.12
CA PRO A 3 -0.29 12.11 20.00
C PRO A 3 0.28 13.35 20.71
N ASN A 4 1.47 13.22 21.30
CA ASN A 4 2.13 14.34 21.99
C ASN A 4 2.33 15.56 21.07
N MET A 5 2.50 15.35 19.77
CA MET A 5 2.59 16.42 18.76
C MET A 5 1.34 17.30 18.74
N VAL A 6 0.14 16.70 18.75
CA VAL A 6 -1.14 17.44 18.73
C VAL A 6 -1.30 18.25 20.01
N VAL A 7 -0.98 17.65 21.16
CA VAL A 7 -1.06 18.32 22.47
C VAL A 7 -0.11 19.52 22.53
N GLN A 8 1.11 19.38 22.00
CA GLN A 8 2.09 20.46 21.94
C GLN A 8 1.66 21.57 20.98
N MET A 9 1.14 21.25 19.79
CA MET A 9 0.66 22.27 18.84
C MET A 9 -0.52 23.06 19.40
N VAL A 10 -1.44 22.40 20.11
CA VAL A 10 -2.55 23.05 20.80
C VAL A 10 -2.05 23.97 21.91
N ALA A 11 -1.12 23.50 22.75
CA ALA A 11 -0.54 24.32 23.82
C ALA A 11 0.18 25.57 23.28
N ILE A 12 0.94 25.43 22.19
CA ILE A 12 1.61 26.56 21.53
C ILE A 12 0.59 27.54 20.95
N GLY A 13 -0.47 27.04 20.30
CA GLY A 13 -1.52 27.87 19.73
C GLY A 13 -2.39 28.58 20.76
N GLU A 14 -2.58 27.98 21.94
CA GLU A 14 -3.27 28.60 23.06
C GLU A 14 -2.40 29.70 23.71
N GLU A 15 -1.09 29.46 23.85
CA GLU A 15 -0.14 30.44 24.40
C GLU A 15 0.11 31.63 23.46
N SER A 16 0.11 31.40 22.14
CA SER A 16 0.29 32.44 21.12
C SER A 16 -1.02 33.12 20.68
N GLY A 17 -2.17 32.57 21.07
CA GLY A 17 -3.49 33.00 20.57
C GLY A 17 -3.79 32.58 19.13
N GLU A 18 -2.98 31.70 18.53
CA GLU A 18 -3.10 31.19 17.15
C GLU A 18 -3.62 29.74 17.09
N LEU A 19 -4.49 29.35 18.02
CA LEU A 19 -5.02 27.99 18.11
C LEU A 19 -5.60 27.48 16.79
N ASP A 20 -6.36 28.31 16.08
CA ASP A 20 -6.97 27.95 14.80
C ASP A 20 -5.90 27.62 13.73
N ALA A 21 -4.80 28.38 13.68
CA ALA A 21 -3.69 28.10 12.78
C ALA A 21 -2.95 26.81 13.15
N MET A 22 -2.80 26.53 14.44
CA MET A 22 -2.17 25.29 14.91
C MET A 22 -3.03 24.05 14.65
N LEU A 23 -4.36 24.16 14.82
CA LEU A 23 -5.29 23.08 14.49
C LEU A 23 -5.32 22.77 12.99
N ASN A 24 -5.26 23.79 12.12
CA ASN A 24 -5.14 23.59 10.68
C ASN A 24 -3.84 22.85 10.33
N LYS A 25 -2.69 23.20 10.93
CA LYS A 25 -1.44 22.43 10.74
C LYS A 25 -1.54 20.98 11.16
N VAL A 26 -2.24 20.69 12.26
CA VAL A 26 -2.48 19.32 12.69
C VAL A 26 -3.34 18.57 11.67
N SER A 27 -4.38 19.22 11.12
CA SER A 27 -5.20 18.66 10.05
C SER A 27 -4.36 18.32 8.81
N ASP A 28 -3.58 19.29 8.31
CA ASP A 28 -2.71 19.11 7.13
C ASP A 28 -1.71 17.97 7.34
N PHE A 29 -1.17 17.83 8.55
CA PHE A 29 -0.26 16.74 8.89
C PHE A 29 -0.94 15.37 8.78
N PHE A 30 -2.12 15.21 9.37
CA PHE A 30 -2.84 13.94 9.31
C PHE A 30 -3.35 13.63 7.89
N GLU A 31 -3.74 14.65 7.13
CA GLU A 31 -4.12 14.47 5.73
C GLU A 31 -2.93 13.96 4.91
N SER A 32 -1.74 14.56 5.08
CA SER A 32 -0.50 14.07 4.47
C SER A 32 -0.17 12.64 4.90
N GLU A 33 -0.34 12.29 6.18
CA GLU A 33 -0.06 10.94 6.68
C GLU A 33 -1.03 9.90 6.07
N VAL A 34 -2.29 10.28 5.89
CA VAL A 34 -3.28 9.44 5.19
C VAL A 34 -2.94 9.30 3.71
N ASP A 35 -2.60 10.39 3.02
CA ASP A 35 -2.22 10.36 1.61
C ASP A 35 -0.98 9.49 1.37
N ASP A 36 0.04 9.63 2.21
CA ASP A 36 1.26 8.80 2.16
C ASP A 36 0.92 7.31 2.40
N ALA A 37 0.05 7.03 3.37
CA ALA A 37 -0.41 5.67 3.62
C ALA A 37 -1.16 5.10 2.40
N VAL A 38 -2.08 5.86 1.80
CA VAL A 38 -2.83 5.45 0.61
C VAL A 38 -1.91 5.24 -0.59
N ALA A 39 -0.95 6.13 -0.81
CA ALA A 39 0.04 6.01 -1.86
C ALA A 39 0.91 4.76 -1.68
N SER A 40 1.37 4.50 -0.45
CA SER A 40 2.15 3.30 -0.12
C SER A 40 1.35 2.02 -0.40
N LEU A 41 0.09 1.96 0.03
CA LEU A 41 -0.81 0.83 -0.24
C LEU A 41 -1.01 0.63 -1.74
N SER A 42 -1.24 1.71 -2.48
CA SER A 42 -1.41 1.67 -3.94
C SER A 42 -0.16 1.15 -4.65
N SER A 43 1.03 1.61 -4.23
CA SER A 43 2.31 1.15 -4.79
C SER A 43 2.59 -0.33 -4.54
N LEU A 44 2.06 -0.90 -3.45
CA LEU A 44 2.19 -2.33 -3.14
C LEU A 44 1.21 -3.18 -3.95
N ILE A 45 0.04 -2.66 -4.32
CA ILE A 45 -0.94 -3.39 -5.13
C ILE A 45 -0.36 -3.79 -6.49
N GLU A 46 0.43 -2.92 -7.13
CA GLU A 46 1.04 -3.19 -8.44
C GLU A 46 1.92 -4.45 -8.47
N PRO A 47 2.95 -4.63 -7.60
CA PRO A 47 3.76 -5.84 -7.59
C PRO A 47 2.95 -7.10 -7.24
N PHE A 48 1.91 -6.99 -6.39
CA PHE A 48 1.02 -8.13 -6.13
C PHE A 48 0.28 -8.61 -7.38
N ILE A 49 -0.23 -7.69 -8.19
CA ILE A 49 -0.90 -8.02 -9.46
C ILE A 49 0.07 -8.71 -10.42
N ILE A 50 1.31 -8.23 -10.53
CA ILE A 50 2.34 -8.82 -11.39
C ILE A 50 2.67 -10.26 -10.96
N VAL A 51 2.88 -10.49 -9.66
CA VAL A 51 3.14 -11.84 -9.12
C VAL A 51 1.96 -12.77 -9.38
N PHE A 52 0.73 -12.30 -9.13
CA PHE A 52 -0.48 -13.08 -9.36
C PHE A 52 -0.62 -13.47 -10.84
N LEU A 53 -0.45 -12.51 -11.76
CA LEU A 53 -0.46 -12.78 -13.20
C LEU A 53 0.64 -13.77 -13.61
N GLY A 54 1.84 -13.62 -13.06
CA GLY A 54 2.95 -14.54 -13.30
C GLY A 54 2.61 -15.98 -12.92
N ILE A 55 1.97 -16.19 -11.77
CA ILE A 55 1.52 -17.52 -11.32
C ILE A 55 0.44 -18.07 -12.24
N VAL A 56 -0.56 -17.28 -12.59
CA VAL A 56 -1.67 -17.71 -13.47
C VAL A 56 -1.14 -18.10 -14.85
N VAL A 57 -0.33 -17.24 -15.48
CA VAL A 57 0.24 -17.50 -16.80
C VAL A 57 1.22 -18.68 -16.75
N GLY A 58 2.08 -18.74 -15.73
CA GLY A 58 2.99 -19.88 -15.53
C GLY A 58 2.25 -21.21 -15.35
N GLY A 59 1.15 -21.21 -14.60
CA GLY A 59 0.28 -22.37 -14.43
C GLY A 59 -0.34 -22.84 -15.74
N ILE A 60 -0.82 -21.91 -16.58
CA ILE A 60 -1.38 -22.23 -17.91
C ILE A 60 -0.31 -22.86 -18.81
N VAL A 61 0.91 -22.29 -18.85
CA VAL A 61 2.02 -22.83 -19.63
C VAL A 61 2.33 -24.26 -19.21
N VAL A 62 2.49 -24.50 -17.91
CA VAL A 62 2.74 -25.83 -17.37
C VAL A 62 1.62 -26.80 -17.73
N ALA A 63 0.35 -26.40 -17.59
CA ALA A 63 -0.81 -27.21 -17.93
C ALA A 63 -0.88 -27.57 -19.43
N MET A 64 -0.41 -26.68 -20.31
CA MET A 64 -0.36 -26.90 -21.76
C MET A 64 0.77 -27.86 -22.17
N TYR A 65 1.94 -27.78 -21.52
CA TYR A 65 3.11 -28.59 -21.90
C TYR A 65 3.17 -29.96 -21.20
N LEU A 66 2.65 -30.12 -19.98
CA LEU A 66 2.61 -31.41 -19.26
C LEU A 66 1.98 -32.56 -20.07
N PRO A 67 0.83 -32.37 -20.76
CA PRO A 67 0.23 -33.40 -21.59
C PRO A 67 1.13 -33.83 -22.74
N ILE A 68 1.86 -32.89 -23.34
CA ILE A 68 2.79 -33.18 -24.44
C ILE A 68 3.92 -34.09 -23.92
N PHE A 69 4.50 -33.77 -22.76
CA PHE A 69 5.52 -34.62 -22.12
C PHE A 69 5.00 -36.00 -21.76
N LYS A 70 3.78 -36.09 -21.22
CA LYS A 70 3.14 -37.37 -20.90
C LYS A 70 2.94 -38.23 -22.16
N ILE A 71 2.42 -37.65 -23.25
CA ILE A 71 2.24 -38.37 -24.52
C ILE A 71 3.60 -38.82 -25.08
N ALA A 72 4.61 -37.95 -25.09
CA ALA A 72 5.95 -38.29 -25.54
C ALA A 72 6.56 -39.47 -24.76
N SER A 73 6.36 -39.51 -23.43
CA SER A 73 6.85 -40.61 -22.58
C SER A 73 6.10 -41.94 -22.75
N THR A 74 4.89 -41.92 -23.31
CA THR A 74 4.10 -43.13 -23.56
C THR A 74 4.27 -43.69 -24.97
N VAL A 75 4.81 -42.90 -25.89
CA VAL A 75 4.95 -43.25 -27.33
C VAL A 75 6.39 -43.65 -27.69
N GLY A 76 7.38 -43.30 -26.86
CA GLY A 76 8.75 -43.86 -26.91
C GLY A 76 8.91 -45.04 -25.98
#